data_AF-A0A7X9E463-F1
#
_entry.id   AF-A0A7X9E463-F1
#
_cell.length_a   1.000
_cell.length_b   1.000
_cell.length_c   1.000
_cell.angle_alpha   90.00
_cell.angle_beta   90.00
_cell.angle_gamma   90.00
#
_symmetry.space_group_name_H-M   'P 1'
#
loop_
_entity.id
_entity.type
_entity.pdbx_description
1 polymer ?
#
loop_
_entity_poly.entity_id
_entity_poly.type
_entity_poly.pdbx_seq_one_letter_code
_entity_poly.pdbx_strand_id
1 'polypeptide(L)'
;NKNKFLSYAFFSHKVTRWFLPLLLFILFITGFIISDYNVIINRIFYLQVIIYLLALCGYLLSYIKIRIPVFSIPYFFVVSNVAIAEGFIKFIKKEHSVIWKTTER
;
A
#
# COMPACT_ATOMS: atom_id res chain seq x y z
N ASN A 1 6.62 13.01 -33.09
CA ASN A 1 6.18 11.72 -32.50
C ASN A 1 6.69 11.60 -31.08
N LYS A 2 5.91 12.04 -30.08
CA LYS A 2 6.29 11.94 -28.66
C LYS A 2 6.47 10.46 -28.30
N ASN A 3 7.61 10.13 -27.67
CA ASN A 3 8.02 8.77 -27.32
C ASN A 3 6.91 8.01 -26.58
N LYS A 4 6.18 7.15 -27.31
CA LYS A 4 5.10 6.29 -26.79
C LYS A 4 5.62 5.34 -25.70
N PHE A 5 6.86 4.87 -25.83
CA PHE A 5 7.55 4.05 -24.84
C PHE A 5 7.73 4.74 -23.49
N LEU A 6 8.12 6.03 -23.49
CA LEU A 6 8.25 6.79 -22.24
C LEU A 6 6.89 6.96 -21.56
N SER A 7 5.87 7.31 -22.34
CA SER A 7 4.50 7.49 -21.83
C SER A 7 3.94 6.20 -21.24
N TYR A 8 4.21 5.06 -21.88
CA TYR A 8 3.83 3.74 -21.36
C TYR A 8 4.56 3.39 -20.05
N ALA A 9 5.87 3.62 -19.98
CA ALA A 9 6.65 3.38 -18.77
C ALA A 9 6.16 4.21 -17.58
N PHE A 10 5.89 5.51 -17.81
CA PHE A 10 5.33 6.40 -16.78
C PHE A 10 3.92 6.00 -16.36
N PHE A 11 3.06 5.61 -17.31
CA PHE A 11 1.71 5.16 -17.02
C PHE A 11 1.73 3.87 -16.19
N SER A 12 2.47 2.86 -16.64
CA SER A 12 2.54 1.55 -15.98
C SER A 12 3.11 1.66 -14.56
N HIS A 13 4.20 2.39 -14.36
CA HIS A 13 4.82 2.53 -13.04
C HIS A 13 3.96 3.37 -12.07
N LYS A 14 3.29 4.42 -12.55
CA LYS A 14 2.47 5.28 -11.70
C LYS A 14 1.15 4.62 -11.33
N VAL A 15 0.51 3.95 -12.30
CA VAL A 15 -0.75 3.23 -12.11
C VAL A 15 -0.54 2.00 -11.23
N THR A 16 0.50 1.19 -11.45
CA THR A 16 0.77 0.01 -10.62
C THR A 16 0.90 0.36 -9.14
N ARG A 17 1.49 1.51 -8.82
CA ARG A 17 1.63 1.97 -7.44
C ARG A 17 0.29 2.30 -6.77
N TRP A 18 -0.69 2.75 -7.55
CA TRP A 18 -2.04 3.06 -7.07
C TRP A 18 -2.88 1.81 -6.90
N PHE A 19 -2.64 0.79 -7.72
CA PHE A 19 -3.31 -0.51 -7.65
C PHE A 19 -2.69 -1.44 -6.60
N LEU A 20 -1.43 -1.23 -6.20
CA LEU A 20 -0.72 -2.03 -5.22
C LEU A 20 -1.50 -2.31 -3.91
N PRO A 21 -2.10 -1.32 -3.22
CA PRO A 21 -2.87 -1.58 -2.01
C PRO A 21 -4.13 -2.43 -2.27
N LEU A 22 -4.78 -2.22 -3.43
CA LEU A 22 -5.98 -2.96 -3.82
C LEU A 22 -5.62 -4.41 -4.16
N LEU A 23 -4.50 -4.65 -4.86
CA LEU A 23 -3.99 -6.00 -5.11
C LEU A 23 -3.62 -6.73 -3.82
N LEU A 24 -2.97 -6.06 -2.86
CA LEU A 24 -2.65 -6.66 -1.56
C LEU A 24 -3.90 -7.06 -0.79
N PHE A 25 -4.95 -6.24 -0.83
CA PHE A 25 -6.23 -6.54 -0.21
C PHE A 25 -6.93 -7.74 -0.85
N ILE A 26 -6.97 -7.78 -2.19
CA ILE A 26 -7.52 -8.93 -2.94
C ILE A 26 -6.72 -10.19 -2.65
N LEU A 27 -5.38 -10.11 -2.62
CA LEU A 27 -4.50 -11.23 -2.30
C LEU A 27 -4.80 -11.79 -0.91
N PHE A 28 -5.02 -10.92 0.08
CA PHE A 28 -5.39 -11.35 1.43
C PHE A 28 -6.73 -12.09 1.46
N ILE A 29 -7.76 -11.55 0.78
CA ILE A 29 -9.09 -12.20 0.70
C ILE A 29 -9.00 -13.54 -0.02
N THR A 30 -8.30 -13.58 -1.15
CA THR A 30 -8.14 -14.79 -1.97
C THR A 30 -7.35 -15.84 -1.21
N GLY A 31 -6.30 -15.42 -0.50
CA GLY A 31 -5.51 -16.28 0.38
C GLY A 31 -6.35 -16.88 1.50
N PHE A 32 -7.22 -16.09 2.13
CA PHE A 32 -8.13 -16.58 3.17
C PHE A 32 -9.10 -17.65 2.63
N ILE A 33 -9.74 -17.40 1.48
CA ILE A 33 -10.71 -18.33 0.87
C ILE A 33 -10.05 -19.65 0.42
N ILE A 34 -8.84 -19.58 -0.12
CA ILE A 34 -8.16 -20.73 -0.74
C ILE A 34 -7.23 -21.46 0.24
N SER A 35 -6.96 -20.88 1.42
CA SER A 35 -5.98 -21.41 2.40
C SER A 35 -6.22 -22.87 2.80
N ASP A 36 -7.48 -23.32 2.90
CA ASP A 36 -7.82 -24.71 3.24
C ASP A 36 -7.53 -25.71 2.10
N TYR A 37 -7.54 -25.26 0.84
CA TYR A 37 -7.43 -26.17 -0.31
C TYR A 37 -5.99 -26.49 -0.71
N ASN A 38 -5.01 -25.66 -0.32
CA ASN A 38 -3.63 -25.84 -0.73
C ASN A 38 -2.63 -25.41 0.35
N VAL A 39 -1.81 -26.36 0.80
CA VAL A 39 -0.78 -26.15 1.84
C VAL A 39 0.23 -25.06 1.46
N ILE A 40 0.55 -24.89 0.17
CA ILE A 40 1.48 -23.85 -0.29
C ILE A 40 0.85 -22.46 -0.11
N ILE A 41 -0.41 -22.31 -0.51
CA ILE A 41 -1.15 -21.04 -0.38
C ILE A 41 -1.36 -20.71 1.10
N ASN A 42 -1.64 -21.71 1.92
CA ASN A 42 -1.74 -21.57 3.37
C ASN A 42 -0.44 -21.00 3.97
N ARG A 43 0.72 -21.56 3.62
CA ARG A 43 2.02 -21.05 4.09
C ARG A 43 2.30 -19.61 3.66
N ILE A 44 1.94 -19.26 2.42
CA ILE A 44 2.09 -17.89 1.91
C ILE A 44 1.17 -16.93 2.67
N PHE A 45 -0.07 -17.34 2.94
CA PHE A 45 -1.03 -16.56 3.73
C PHE A 45 -0.52 -16.33 5.16
N TYR A 46 0.00 -17.36 5.83
CA TYR A 46 0.63 -17.20 7.16
C TYR A 46 1.81 -16.24 7.13
N LEU A 47 2.67 -16.31 6.12
CA LEU A 47 3.79 -15.36 5.96
C LEU A 47 3.26 -13.92 5.80
N GLN A 48 2.20 -13.74 5.01
CA GLN A 48 1.55 -12.43 4.83
C GLN A 48 0.98 -11.90 6.16
N VAL A 49 0.33 -12.75 6.96
CA VAL A 49 -0.17 -12.40 8.30
C VAL A 49 0.98 -12.00 9.23
N ILE A 50 2.08 -12.75 9.24
CA ILE A 50 3.27 -12.43 10.04
C ILE A 50 3.84 -11.06 9.67
N ILE A 51 3.94 -10.74 8.37
CA ILE A 51 4.41 -9.42 7.91
C ILE A 51 3.48 -8.30 8.39
N TYR A 52 2.16 -8.51 8.38
CA TYR A 52 1.20 -7.54 8.90
C TYR A 52 1.29 -7.38 10.42
N LEU A 53 1.50 -8.46 11.17
CA LEU A 53 1.76 -8.39 12.61
C LEU A 53 3.06 -7.66 12.92
N LEU A 54 4.12 -7.92 12.16
CA LEU A 54 5.40 -7.21 12.26
C LEU A 54 5.23 -5.71 11.99
N ALA A 55 4.42 -5.34 11.00
CA ALA A 55 4.10 -3.95 10.70
C ALA A 55 3.34 -3.29 11.85
N LEU A 56 2.38 -3.99 12.47
CA LEU A 56 1.63 -3.51 13.62
C LEU A 56 2.51 -3.33 14.86
N CYS A 57 3.43 -4.26 15.11
CA CYS A 57 4.48 -4.10 16.11
C CYS A 57 5.35 -2.88 15.80
N GLY A 58 5.79 -2.71 14.55
CA GLY A 58 6.56 -1.53 14.12
C GLY A 58 5.83 -0.21 14.34
N TYR A 59 4.50 -0.18 14.16
CA TYR A 59 3.67 0.98 14.48
C TYR A 59 3.67 1.29 15.99
N LEU A 60 3.50 0.26 16.83
CA LEU A 60 3.59 0.41 18.29
C LEU A 60 4.98 0.90 18.73
N LEU A 61 6.05 0.36 18.15
CA LEU A 61 7.42 0.79 18.40
C LEU A 61 7.65 2.25 17.96
N SER A 62 7.04 2.68 16.86
CA SER A 62 7.06 4.07 16.41
C SER A 62 6.38 5.01 17.42
N TYR A 63 5.32 4.55 18.10
CA TYR A 63 4.67 5.32 19.18
C TYR A 63 5.61 5.53 20.38
N ILE A 64 6.44 4.53 20.69
CA ILE A 64 7.42 4.56 21.79
C ILE A 64 8.76 5.20 21.33
N LYS A 65 8.84 5.72 20.10
CA LYS A 65 10.04 6.32 19.46
C LYS A 65 11.26 5.38 19.34
N ILE A 66 11.08 4.08 19.44
CA ILE A 66 12.15 3.09 19.26
C ILE A 66 12.20 2.65 17.80
N ARG A 67 13.35 2.84 17.13
CA ARG A 67 13.53 2.49 15.72
C ARG A 67 14.37 1.22 15.57
N ILE A 68 13.70 0.09 15.39
CA ILE A 68 14.36 -1.17 15.03
C ILE A 68 14.23 -1.38 13.52
N PRO A 69 15.34 -1.47 12.76
CA PRO A 69 15.30 -1.51 11.29
C PRO A 69 14.50 -2.71 10.73
N VAL A 70 14.54 -3.85 11.42
CA VAL A 70 13.82 -5.08 11.04
C VAL A 70 12.30 -4.87 11.02
N PHE A 71 11.76 -4.11 11.98
CA PHE A 71 10.32 -3.80 12.04
C PHE A 71 9.95 -2.57 11.21
N SER A 72 10.90 -1.66 10.97
CA SER A 72 10.69 -0.46 10.17
C SER A 72 10.36 -0.76 8.70
N ILE A 73 10.94 -1.81 8.11
CA ILE A 73 10.68 -2.20 6.71
C ILE A 73 9.21 -2.61 6.49
N PRO A 74 8.67 -3.63 7.19
CA PRO A 74 7.27 -4.03 7.02
C PRO A 74 6.32 -2.91 7.43
N TYR A 75 6.66 -2.14 8.47
CA TYR A 75 5.90 -0.97 8.87
C TYR A 75 5.77 0.06 7.75
N PHE A 76 6.89 0.48 7.16
CA PHE A 76 6.90 1.47 6.08
C PHE A 76 6.13 0.97 4.86
N PHE A 77 6.26 -0.32 4.54
CA PHE A 77 5.53 -0.94 3.44
C PHE A 77 4.01 -0.88 3.64
N VAL A 78 3.51 -1.28 4.82
CA VAL A 78 2.07 -1.26 5.10
C VAL A 78 1.53 0.18 5.16
N VAL A 79 2.21 1.08 5.89
CA VAL A 79 1.78 2.49 6.00
C VAL A 79 1.73 3.18 4.65
N SER A 80 2.71 2.94 3.77
CA SER A 80 2.72 3.50 2.42
C SER A 80 1.50 3.03 1.61
N ASN A 81 1.14 1.75 1.70
CA ASN A 81 -0.03 1.20 1.00
C ASN A 81 -1.34 1.77 1.58
N VAL A 82 -1.45 1.89 2.90
CA VAL A 82 -2.61 2.51 3.57
C VAL A 82 -2.78 3.97 3.15
N ALA A 83 -1.70 4.76 3.12
CA ALA A 83 -1.74 6.16 2.71
C ALA A 83 -2.19 6.32 1.23
N ILE A 84 -1.74 5.44 0.34
CA ILE A 84 -2.19 5.42 -1.06
C ILE A 84 -3.68 5.07 -1.15
N ALA A 85 -4.14 4.07 -0.40
CA ALA A 85 -5.55 3.70 -0.35
C ALA A 85 -6.42 4.86 0.16
N GLU A 86 -6.00 5.53 1.23
CA GLU A 86 -6.69 6.71 1.77
C GLU A 86 -6.74 7.86 0.74
N GLY A 87 -5.63 8.13 0.05
CA GLY A 87 -5.55 9.12 -1.02
C GLY A 87 -6.49 8.79 -2.19
N PHE A 88 -6.61 7.52 -2.55
CA PHE A 88 -7.53 7.05 -3.60
C PHE A 88 -9.00 7.20 -3.18
N ILE A 89 -9.34 6.88 -1.93
CA ILE A 89 -10.69 7.08 -1.39
C ILE A 89 -11.05 8.57 -1.38
N LYS A 90 -10.13 9.45 -0.93
CA LYS A 90 -10.30 10.90 -0.95
C LYS A 90 -10.49 11.44 -2.38
N PHE A 91 -9.74 10.90 -3.35
CA PHE A 91 -9.91 11.23 -4.77
C PHE A 91 -11.30 10.84 -5.29
N ILE A 92 -11.79 9.64 -5.00
CA ILE A 92 -13.14 9.19 -5.39
C ILE A 92 -14.21 10.07 -4.73
N LYS A 93 -14.04 10.42 -3.46
CA LYS A 93 -14.95 11.29 -2.72
C LYS A 93 -14.99 12.73 -3.26
N LYS A 94 -14.15 13.10 -4.23
CA LYS A 94 -14.01 14.46 -4.76
C LYS A 94 -13.86 15.50 -3.65
N GLU A 95 -13.24 15.11 -2.53
CA GLU A 95 -12.80 16.06 -1.52
C GLU A 95 -11.59 16.78 -2.13
N HIS A 96 -11.86 17.81 -2.93
CA HIS A 96 -10.86 18.59 -3.64
C HIS A 96 -9.83 19.06 -2.61
N SER A 97 -8.63 18.48 -2.65
CA SER A 97 -7.54 18.94 -1.80
C SER A 97 -7.21 20.36 -2.24
N VAL A 98 -7.56 21.31 -1.37
CA VAL A 98 -7.05 22.68 -1.34
C VAL A 98 -6.82 23.26 -2.74
N ILE A 99 -7.86 23.85 -3.32
CA ILE A 99 -7.68 24.79 -4.44
C ILE A 99 -6.66 25.82 -3.94
N TRP A 100 -5.44 25.77 -4.48
CA TRP A 100 -4.37 26.68 -4.11
C TRP A 100 -4.86 28.08 -4.46
N LYS A 101 -5.36 28.82 -3.46
CA LYS A 101 -5.72 30.22 -3.63
C LYS A 101 -4.41 30.97 -3.84
N THR A 102 -4.15 31.36 -5.08
CA THR A 102 -3.07 32.29 -5.37
C THR A 102 -3.30 33.55 -4.56
N THR A 103 -2.27 34.06 -3.88
CA THR A 103 -2.31 35.36 -3.23
C THR A 103 -2.59 36.42 -4.29
N GLU A 104 -3.66 37.18 -4.09
CA GLU A 104 -3.97 38.38 -4.87
C GLU A 104 -2.83 39.39 -4.62
N ARG A 105 -2.29 39.96 -5.70
CA ARG A 105 -1.20 40.93 -5.66
C ARG A 105 -1.75 42.33 -5.61
#